data_AF-A0A6C0QRA6-F1
#
_entry.id   AF-A0A6C0QRA6-F1
#
_cell.length_a   1.000
_cell.length_b   1.000
_cell.length_c   1.000
_cell.angle_alpha   90.00
_cell.angle_beta   90.00
_cell.angle_gamma   90.00
#
_symmetry.space_group_name_H-M   'P 1'
#
loop_
_entity.id
_entity.type
_entity.pdbx_description
1 polymer ?
#
loop_
_entity_poly.entity_id
_entity_poly.type
_entity_poly.pdbx_seq_one_letter_code
_entity_poly.pdbx_strand_id
1 'polypeptide(L)'
;MINKTYTLAAMLPDKPLQSVEPRLYRLLVQELEQLHLHPYDVKAGGRTDDHGITVNLRFGEELGQVTSRRFFWASLENGDEEALTFFRQAAEKIKKSMIADYFKMIKF
;
A
#
# COMPACT_ATOMS: atom_id res chain seq x y z
N MET A 1 -6.71 -3.28 -30.93
CA MET A 1 -5.55 -2.38 -30.73
C MET A 1 -5.37 -2.20 -29.24
N ILE A 2 -4.26 -2.67 -28.66
CA ILE A 2 -4.01 -2.58 -27.22
C ILE A 2 -3.47 -1.17 -26.96
N ASN A 3 -4.23 -0.34 -26.25
CA ASN A 3 -3.92 1.06 -26.00
C ASN A 3 -2.57 1.19 -25.27
N LYS A 4 -1.55 1.66 -25.99
CA LYS A 4 -0.17 1.92 -25.49
C LYS A 4 -0.11 2.95 -24.36
N THR A 5 -1.19 3.71 -24.13
CA THR A 5 -1.26 4.77 -23.11
C THR A 5 -1.26 4.22 -21.69
N TYR A 6 -1.83 3.02 -21.46
CA TYR A 6 -1.83 2.38 -20.14
C TYR A 6 -0.43 1.93 -19.68
N THR A 7 0.50 1.72 -20.63
CA THR A 7 1.83 1.16 -20.35
C THR A 7 2.80 2.19 -19.78
N LEU A 8 2.75 3.45 -20.27
CA LEU A 8 3.65 4.50 -19.81
C LEU A 8 3.27 5.02 -18.42
N ALA A 9 1.96 5.18 -18.19
CA ALA A 9 1.46 5.63 -16.89
C ALA A 9 1.81 4.63 -15.79
N ALA A 10 1.94 3.33 -16.07
CA ALA A 10 2.35 2.26 -15.16
C ALA A 10 3.88 2.20 -14.90
N MET A 11 4.70 2.86 -15.72
CA MET A 11 6.16 2.94 -15.57
C MET A 11 6.63 4.13 -14.74
N LEU A 12 5.75 5.11 -14.48
CA LEU A 12 6.07 6.24 -13.61
C LEU A 12 6.32 5.78 -12.16
N PRO A 13 7.21 6.43 -11.40
CA PRO A 13 7.38 6.14 -9.99
C PRO A 13 6.10 6.46 -9.21
N ASP A 14 5.82 5.64 -8.20
CA ASP A 14 4.70 5.92 -7.30
C ASP A 14 4.96 7.25 -6.57
N LYS A 15 3.92 8.08 -6.47
CA LYS A 15 3.95 9.26 -5.61
C LYS A 15 3.57 8.85 -4.18
N PRO A 16 4.04 9.54 -3.13
CA PRO A 16 3.65 9.23 -1.76
C PRO A 16 2.12 9.19 -1.62
N LEU A 17 1.57 8.13 -1.01
CA LEU A 17 0.12 7.97 -0.89
C LEU A 17 -0.50 9.16 -0.16
N GLN A 18 0.17 9.69 0.87
CA GLN A 18 -0.25 10.89 1.59
C GLN A 18 -0.45 12.11 0.68
N SER A 19 0.34 12.24 -0.39
CA SER A 19 0.23 13.36 -1.34
C SER A 19 -0.86 13.14 -2.38
N VAL A 20 -1.12 11.88 -2.73
CA VAL A 20 -2.06 11.53 -3.81
C VAL A 20 -3.47 11.36 -3.29
N GLU A 21 -3.62 10.64 -2.18
CA GLU A 21 -4.91 10.43 -1.53
C GLU A 21 -4.74 10.36 0.01
N PRO A 22 -4.81 11.53 0.69
CA PRO A 22 -4.57 11.64 2.14
C PRO A 22 -5.54 10.82 2.99
N ARG A 23 -6.77 10.58 2.51
CA ARG A 23 -7.77 9.81 3.25
C ARG A 23 -7.35 8.34 3.35
N LEU A 24 -6.94 7.75 2.23
CA LEU A 24 -6.46 6.37 2.20
C LEU A 24 -5.17 6.20 3.02
N TYR A 25 -4.27 7.19 3.00
CA TYR A 25 -3.09 7.17 3.86
C TYR A 25 -3.46 7.16 5.35
N ARG A 26 -4.47 7.93 5.77
CA ARG A 26 -4.96 7.94 7.16
C ARG A 26 -5.52 6.58 7.58
N LEU A 27 -6.32 5.94 6.72
CA LEU A 27 -6.86 4.59 6.99
C LEU A 27 -5.74 3.56 7.14
N LEU A 28 -4.71 3.62 6.27
CA LEU A 28 -3.53 2.78 6.41
C LEU A 28 -2.84 2.99 7.76
N VAL A 29 -2.57 4.25 8.14
CA VAL A 29 -1.91 4.57 9.42
C VAL A 29 -2.69 4.00 10.60
N GLN A 30 -4.02 4.14 10.60
CA GLN A 30 -4.87 3.59 11.66
C GLN A 30 -4.77 2.07 11.80
N GLU A 31 -4.74 1.32 10.68
CA GLU A 31 -4.60 -0.14 10.72
C GLU A 31 -3.17 -0.57 11.10
N LEU A 32 -2.14 0.20 10.76
CA LEU A 32 -0.77 -0.05 11.20
C LEU A 32 -0.62 0.15 12.72
N GLU A 33 -1.17 1.26 13.25
CA GLU A 33 -1.10 1.61 14.67
C GLU A 33 -1.80 0.55 15.55
N GLN A 34 -2.91 -0.03 15.09
CA GLN A 34 -3.59 -1.14 15.78
C GLN A 34 -2.69 -2.36 16.01
N LEU A 35 -1.67 -2.54 15.16
CA LEU A 35 -0.70 -3.63 15.27
C LEU A 35 0.66 -3.19 15.83
N HIS A 36 0.75 -1.96 16.34
CA HIS A 36 1.98 -1.33 16.83
C HIS A 36 3.08 -1.20 15.75
N LEU A 37 2.68 -1.07 14.49
CA LEU A 37 3.58 -0.82 13.37
C LEU A 37 3.74 0.68 13.17
N HIS A 38 4.96 1.14 12.91
CA HIS A 38 5.21 2.54 12.61
C HIS A 38 4.89 2.81 11.13
N PRO A 39 4.29 3.96 10.76
CA PRO A 39 4.05 4.31 9.36
C PRO A 39 5.30 4.28 8.46
N TYR A 40 6.48 4.49 9.04
CA TYR A 40 7.77 4.43 8.33
C TYR A 40 8.25 3.01 8.03
N ASP A 41 7.65 1.97 8.63
CA ASP A 41 7.91 0.57 8.30
C ASP A 41 7.38 0.19 6.91
N VAL A 42 6.59 1.09 6.30
CA VAL A 42 5.92 0.88 5.02
C VAL A 42 6.13 2.08 4.10
N LYS A 43 6.65 1.83 2.89
CA LYS A 43 6.63 2.82 1.82
C LYS A 43 5.30 2.73 1.08
N ALA A 44 4.38 3.64 1.42
CA ALA A 44 3.06 3.75 0.80
C ALA A 44 3.08 4.67 -0.43
N GLY A 45 2.81 4.08 -1.60
CA GLY A 45 2.72 4.75 -2.89
C GLY A 45 1.30 4.73 -3.46
N GLY A 46 0.97 5.78 -4.22
CA GLY A 46 -0.29 5.92 -4.94
C GLY A 46 -0.06 6.31 -6.40
N ARG A 47 -0.88 5.74 -7.29
CA ARG A 47 -0.95 6.12 -8.71
C ARG A 47 -2.40 6.28 -9.12
N THR A 48 -2.78 7.50 -9.49
CA THR A 48 -4.14 7.83 -9.88
C THR A 48 -4.30 7.87 -11.39
N ASP A 49 -5.52 7.58 -11.83
CA ASP A 49 -6.03 7.84 -13.17
C ASP A 49 -7.50 8.26 -13.09
N ASP A 50 -8.13 8.47 -14.25
CA ASP A 50 -9.52 8.95 -14.36
C ASP A 50 -10.55 8.00 -13.71
N HIS A 51 -10.17 6.74 -13.46
CA HIS A 51 -11.08 5.72 -12.95
C HIS A 51 -10.79 5.31 -11.51
N GLY A 52 -9.61 5.62 -10.98
CA GLY A 52 -9.27 5.22 -9.62
C GLY A 52 -7.85 5.50 -9.18
N ILE A 53 -7.45 4.76 -8.15
CA ILE A 53 -6.10 4.75 -7.60
C ILE A 53 -5.59 3.33 -7.44
N THR A 54 -4.35 3.10 -7.85
CA THR A 54 -3.57 1.93 -7.45
C THR A 54 -2.73 2.30 -6.25
N VAL A 55 -2.94 1.60 -5.14
CA VAL A 55 -2.14 1.71 -3.91
C VAL A 55 -1.10 0.60 -3.91
N ASN A 56 0.15 0.97 -3.65
CA ASN A 56 1.29 0.07 -3.54
C ASN A 56 1.94 0.23 -2.16
N LEU A 57 2.02 -0.84 -1.39
CA LEU A 57 2.67 -0.87 -0.08
C LEU A 57 3.92 -1.71 -0.17
N ARG A 58 5.09 -1.11 0.06
CA ARG A 58 6.37 -1.82 0.09
C ARG A 58 6.91 -1.90 1.50
N PHE A 59 7.45 -3.04 1.88
CA PHE A 59 7.89 -3.33 3.25
C PHE A 59 8.89 -4.50 3.27
N GLY A 60 9.39 -4.81 4.47
CA GLY A 60 10.41 -5.85 4.69
C GLY A 60 11.81 -5.38 4.31
N GLU A 61 12.76 -6.31 4.36
CA GLU A 61 14.16 -6.08 3.99
C GLU A 61 14.29 -5.36 2.64
N GLU A 62 14.99 -4.22 2.65
CA GLU A 62 15.21 -3.32 1.48
C GLU A 62 13.93 -2.92 0.71
N LEU A 63 12.75 -2.95 1.34
CA LEU A 63 11.45 -2.74 0.69
C LEU A 63 11.17 -3.72 -0.47
N GLY A 64 11.73 -4.92 -0.39
CA GLY A 64 11.66 -5.95 -1.43
C GLY A 64 10.28 -6.59 -1.57
N GLN A 65 9.42 -6.55 -0.53
CA GLN A 65 8.06 -7.05 -0.62
C GLN A 65 7.10 -5.96 -1.05
N VAL A 66 6.10 -6.33 -1.86
CA VAL A 66 5.05 -5.42 -2.31
C VAL A 66 3.68 -6.05 -2.21
N THR A 67 2.71 -5.29 -1.72
CA THR A 67 1.29 -5.60 -1.82
C THR A 67 0.57 -4.42 -2.47
N SER A 68 -0.24 -4.72 -3.48
CA SER A 68 -0.89 -3.73 -4.32
C SER A 68 -2.38 -4.01 -4.48
N ARG A 69 -3.18 -2.95 -4.55
CA ARG A 69 -4.60 -3.03 -4.93
C ARG A 69 -5.02 -1.78 -5.67
N ARG A 70 -5.88 -1.96 -6.68
CA ARG A 70 -6.57 -0.88 -7.37
C ARG A 70 -7.95 -0.68 -6.75
N PHE A 71 -8.31 0.57 -6.50
CA PHE A 71 -9.61 1.02 -6.05
C PHE A 71 -10.22 1.93 -7.10
N PHE A 72 -11.50 1.75 -7.40
CA PHE A 72 -12.23 2.65 -8.29
C PHE A 72 -12.82 3.82 -7.49
N TRP A 73 -12.87 5.01 -8.10
CA TRP A 73 -13.42 6.20 -7.44
C TRP A 73 -14.87 5.97 -6.99
N ALA A 74 -15.68 5.38 -7.86
CA ALA A 74 -17.07 5.02 -7.54
C ALA A 74 -17.19 4.09 -6.32
N SER A 75 -16.23 3.18 -6.10
CA SER A 75 -16.24 2.32 -4.91
C SER A 75 -15.87 3.11 -3.66
N LEU A 76 -14.87 3.98 -3.76
CA LEU A 76 -14.39 4.80 -2.64
C LEU A 76 -15.36 5.92 -2.23
N GLU A 77 -16.27 6.31 -3.12
CA GLU A 77 -17.39 7.23 -2.82
C GLU A 77 -18.49 6.55 -1.98
N ASN A 78 -18.68 5.24 -2.16
CA ASN A 78 -19.69 4.47 -1.45
C ASN A 78 -19.24 3.99 -0.06
N GLY A 79 -17.97 4.18 0.28
CA GLY A 79 -17.40 3.88 1.59
C GLY A 79 -16.00 3.29 1.55
N ASP A 80 -15.49 2.98 2.73
CA ASP A 80 -14.07 2.67 2.95
C ASP A 80 -13.80 1.21 3.27
N GLU A 81 -14.83 0.37 3.29
CA GLU A 81 -14.75 -1.02 3.75
C GLU A 81 -13.76 -1.85 2.93
N GLU A 82 -13.72 -1.66 1.61
CA GLU A 82 -12.79 -2.36 0.72
C GLU A 82 -11.33 -1.95 1.01
N ALA A 83 -11.10 -0.65 1.23
CA ALA A 83 -9.78 -0.10 1.54
C ALA A 83 -9.31 -0.55 2.93
N LEU A 84 -10.18 -0.47 3.94
CA LEU A 84 -9.92 -0.94 5.30
C LEU A 84 -9.59 -2.44 5.32
N THR A 85 -10.36 -3.25 4.62
CA THR A 85 -10.11 -4.70 4.52
C THR A 85 -8.73 -4.97 3.92
N PHE A 86 -8.37 -4.24 2.86
CA PHE A 86 -7.05 -4.34 2.24
C PHE A 86 -5.93 -3.91 3.21
N PHE A 87 -6.07 -2.78 3.89
CA PHE A 87 -5.05 -2.25 4.80
C PHE A 87 -4.85 -3.16 6.01
N ARG A 88 -5.93 -3.72 6.57
CA ARG A 88 -5.84 -4.73 7.64
C ARG A 88 -5.03 -5.95 7.22
N GLN A 89 -5.34 -6.50 6.05
CA GLN A 89 -4.62 -7.65 5.50
C GLN A 89 -3.15 -7.32 5.21
N ALA A 90 -2.87 -6.10 4.75
CA ALA A 90 -1.50 -5.64 4.52
C ALA A 90 -0.73 -5.48 5.83
N ALA A 91 -1.31 -4.84 6.85
CA ALA A 91 -0.70 -4.62 8.15
C ALA A 91 -0.30 -5.96 8.82
N GLU A 92 -1.17 -6.97 8.76
CA GLU A 92 -0.87 -8.32 9.23
C GLU A 92 0.31 -8.97 8.49
N LYS A 93 0.39 -8.79 7.16
CA LYS A 93 1.54 -9.28 6.37
C LYS A 93 2.84 -8.56 6.73
N ILE A 94 2.79 -7.24 6.91
CA ILE A 94 3.94 -6.42 7.31
C ILE A 94 4.47 -6.90 8.65
N LYS A 95 3.60 -7.06 9.66
CA LYS A 95 3.98 -7.57 10.98
C LYS A 95 4.67 -8.93 10.90
N LYS A 96 4.12 -9.86 10.11
CA LYS A 96 4.72 -11.18 9.90
C LYS A 96 6.09 -11.10 9.22
N SER A 97 6.25 -10.20 8.24
CA SER A 97 7.54 -9.99 7.58
C SER A 97 8.58 -9.46 8.56
N MET A 98 8.24 -8.46 9.38
CA MET A 98 9.18 -7.90 10.36
C MET A 98 9.65 -8.93 11.39
N ILE A 99 8.73 -9.78 11.88
CA ILE A 99 9.08 -10.88 12.77
C ILE A 99 10.02 -11.88 12.07
N ALA A 100 9.71 -12.25 10.82
CA ALA A 100 10.55 -13.16 10.05
C ALA A 100 11.95 -12.59 9.80
N ASP A 101 12.04 -11.30 9.47
CA ASP A 101 13.32 -10.61 9.23
C ASP A 101 14.14 -10.52 10.53
N TYR A 102 13.52 -10.24 11.68
CA TYR A 102 14.17 -10.29 12.99
C TYR A 102 14.77 -11.67 13.29
N PHE A 103 14.04 -12.76 13.04
CA PHE A 103 14.54 -14.11 13.27
C PHE A 103 15.68 -14.53 12.33
N LYS A 104 15.74 -13.97 11.11
CA LYS A 104 16.90 -14.18 10.23
C LYS A 104 18.15 -13.60 10.87
N MET A 105 18.07 -12.38 11.40
CA MET A 105 19.22 -11.67 11.98
C MET A 105 19.81 -12.35 13.23
N ILE A 106 19.02 -13.10 13.99
CA ILE A 106 19.47 -13.79 15.22
C ILE A 106 20.17 -15.12 14.93
N LYS A 107 19.91 -15.74 13.77
CA LYS A 107 20.48 -17.04 13.41
C LYS A 107 21.87 -16.94 12.76
N PHE A 108 22.50 -15.77 12.78
CA PHE A 108 23.85 -15.54 12.28
C PHE A 108 24.82 -15.19 13.41
#